data_AF-A0A1H4MXN0-F1
#
_entry.id   AF-A0A1H4MXN0-F1
#
_cell.length_a   1.000
_cell.length_b   1.000
_cell.length_c   1.000
_cell.angle_alpha   90.00
_cell.angle_beta   90.00
_cell.angle_gamma   90.00
#
_symmetry.space_group_name_H-M   'P 1'
#
loop_
_entity.id
_entity.type
_entity.pdbx_description
1 polymer ?
#
loop_
_entity_poly.entity_id
_entity_poly.type
_entity_poly.pdbx_seq_one_letter_code
_entity_poly.pdbx_strand_id
1 'polypeptide(L)'
;MTWLPILSYFFGGAFLANAVPHYVNGTMGKAFQSPFATPRGQGLSSSSVNILWGFANLVISYLLVCRVGDFDLRNTAHVAALGLGMLLLGLFAARHFGRFHGGNLPERP
;
A
#
# COMPACT_ATOMS: atom_id res chain seq x y z
N MET A 1 12.37 25.57 -1.00
CA MET A 1 12.44 24.11 -0.87
C MET A 1 11.05 23.53 -1.03
N THR A 2 10.75 22.93 -2.18
CA THR A 2 9.42 22.35 -2.48
C THR A 2 9.30 21.00 -1.77
N TRP A 3 8.93 21.03 -0.48
CA TRP A 3 8.69 19.84 0.34
C TRP A 3 7.41 19.08 -0.07
N LEU A 4 6.50 19.75 -0.77
CA LEU A 4 5.24 19.18 -1.26
C LEU A 4 5.46 17.99 -2.22
N PRO A 5 6.32 18.08 -3.26
CA PRO A 5 6.71 16.92 -4.06
C PRO A 5 7.28 15.74 -3.25
N ILE A 6 8.17 16.00 -2.29
CA ILE A 6 8.74 14.95 -1.42
C ILE A 6 7.63 14.25 -0.63
N LEU A 7 6.71 15.02 -0.05
CA LEU A 7 5.56 14.46 0.67
C LEU A 7 4.63 13.67 -0.27
N SER A 8 4.44 14.15 -1.50
CA SER A 8 3.68 13.45 -2.53
C SER A 8 4.31 12.10 -2.87
N TYR A 9 5.63 12.04 -3.06
CA TYR A 9 6.34 10.79 -3.35
C TYR A 9 6.26 9.82 -2.18
N PHE A 10 6.38 10.30 -0.94
CA PHE A 10 6.16 9.48 0.26
C PHE A 10 4.78 8.80 0.24
N PHE A 11 3.71 9.56 0.04
CA PHE A 11 2.38 8.97 -0.04
C PHE A 11 2.20 8.10 -1.29
N GLY A 12 2.81 8.45 -2.43
CA GLY A 12 2.85 7.62 -3.62
C GLY A 12 3.41 6.22 -3.34
N GLY A 13 4.47 6.15 -2.52
CA GLY A 13 5.07 4.90 -2.07
C GLY A 13 4.16 4.12 -1.14
N ALA A 14 3.49 4.80 -0.21
CA ALA A 14 2.50 4.20 0.67
C ALA A 14 1.36 3.56 -0.14
N PHE A 15 0.77 4.28 -1.10
CA PHE A 15 -0.27 3.73 -1.97
C PHE A 15 0.21 2.52 -2.79
N LEU A 16 1.47 2.48 -3.25
CA LEU A 16 2.04 1.27 -3.88
C LEU A 16 2.07 0.09 -2.91
N ALA A 17 2.56 0.30 -1.68
CA ALA A 17 2.61 -0.76 -0.68
C ALA A 17 1.21 -1.32 -0.37
N ASN A 18 0.18 -0.46 -0.34
CA ASN A 18 -1.19 -0.90 -0.15
C ASN A 18 -1.75 -1.63 -1.38
N ALA A 19 -1.35 -1.24 -2.59
CA ALA A 19 -1.81 -1.90 -3.81
C ALA A 19 -1.40 -3.37 -3.88
N VAL A 20 -0.19 -3.73 -3.43
CA VAL A 20 0.37 -5.09 -3.55
C VAL A 20 -0.54 -6.18 -2.96
N PRO A 21 -0.88 -6.18 -1.66
CA PRO A 21 -1.69 -7.26 -1.08
C PRO A 21 -3.08 -7.34 -1.72
N HIS A 22 -3.72 -6.21 -2.04
CA HIS A 22 -5.06 -6.22 -2.63
C HIS A 22 -5.05 -6.70 -4.09
N TYR A 23 -4.14 -6.18 -4.92
CA TYR A 23 -4.05 -6.56 -6.32
C TYR A 23 -3.62 -8.02 -6.48
N VAL A 24 -2.62 -8.47 -5.72
CA VAL A 24 -2.14 -9.86 -5.77
C VAL A 24 -3.22 -10.83 -5.29
N ASN A 25 -3.82 -10.61 -4.12
CA ASN A 25 -4.90 -11.51 -3.66
C ASN A 25 -6.08 -11.52 -4.65
N GLY A 26 -6.45 -10.36 -5.17
CA GLY A 26 -7.50 -10.23 -6.17
C GLY A 26 -7.23 -11.06 -7.43
N THR A 27 -6.03 -10.91 -8.03
CA THR A 27 -5.63 -11.66 -9.24
C THR A 27 -5.45 -13.16 -8.99
N MET A 28 -5.13 -13.55 -7.76
CA MET A 28 -5.13 -14.96 -7.32
C MET A 28 -6.53 -15.53 -7.03
N GLY A 29 -7.60 -14.75 -7.19
CA GLY A 29 -8.97 -15.17 -6.88
C GLY A 29 -9.26 -15.29 -5.38
N LYS A 30 -8.41 -14.72 -4.52
CA LYS A 30 -8.52 -14.81 -3.06
C LYS A 30 -9.26 -13.62 -2.48
N ALA A 31 -10.14 -13.89 -1.52
CA ALA A 31 -10.71 -12.86 -0.68
C ALA A 31 -9.63 -12.32 0.28
N PHE A 32 -9.64 -11.01 0.55
CA PHE A 32 -8.67 -10.37 1.43
C PHE A 32 -9.29 -9.20 2.17
N GLN A 33 -8.71 -8.83 3.32
CA GLN A 33 -9.19 -7.72 4.13
C GLN A 33 -9.21 -6.42 3.35
N SER A 34 -10.24 -5.59 3.49
CA SER A 34 -10.34 -4.31 2.79
C SER A 34 -11.16 -3.28 3.58
N PRO A 35 -11.06 -1.97 3.28
CA PRO A 35 -11.89 -0.94 3.92
C PRO A 35 -13.39 -1.08 3.61
N PHE A 36 -13.75 -1.86 2.59
CA PHE A 36 -15.13 -2.08 2.15
C PHE A 36 -15.80 -3.29 2.80
N ALA A 37 -15.04 -4.12 3.51
CA ALA A 37 -15.59 -5.29 4.20
C ALA A 37 -16.34 -4.92 5.48
N THR A 38 -17.06 -5.90 6.05
CA THR A 38 -17.67 -5.80 7.38
C THR A 38 -17.09 -6.89 8.28
N PRO A 39 -16.42 -6.56 9.40
CA PRO A 39 -16.06 -5.21 9.85
C PRO A 39 -15.01 -4.53 8.95
N ARG A 40 -15.07 -3.20 8.82
CA ARG A 40 -14.17 -2.45 7.94
C ARG A 40 -12.69 -2.68 8.29
N GLY A 41 -11.87 -2.97 7.28
CA GLY A 41 -10.43 -3.20 7.44
C GLY A 41 -10.06 -4.50 8.17
N GLN A 42 -11.03 -5.38 8.43
CA GLN A 42 -10.84 -6.65 9.15
C GLN A 42 -11.55 -7.82 8.48
N GLY A 43 -12.80 -7.64 8.07
CA GLY A 43 -13.56 -8.62 7.30
C GLY A 43 -12.99 -8.80 5.91
N LEU A 44 -13.44 -9.85 5.21
CA LEU A 44 -12.97 -10.18 3.87
C LEU A 44 -13.85 -9.51 2.80
N SER A 45 -13.22 -8.90 1.81
CA SER A 45 -13.88 -8.53 0.55
C SER A 45 -13.56 -9.55 -0.53
N SER A 46 -14.43 -9.66 -1.54
CA SER A 46 -14.23 -10.55 -2.67
C SER A 46 -12.95 -10.23 -3.46
N SER A 47 -12.52 -11.18 -4.30
CA SER A 47 -11.36 -11.01 -5.19
C SER A 47 -11.54 -9.81 -6.12
N SER A 48 -12.72 -9.63 -6.73
CA SER A 48 -13.02 -8.50 -7.61
C SER A 48 -12.91 -7.15 -6.90
N VAL A 49 -13.42 -7.05 -5.66
CA VAL A 49 -13.29 -5.83 -4.84
C VAL A 49 -11.81 -5.55 -4.53
N ASN A 50 -11.02 -6.58 -4.24
CA ASN A 50 -9.59 -6.43 -3.98
C ASN A 50 -8.80 -6.04 -5.24
N ILE A 51 -9.13 -6.56 -6.43
CA ILE A 51 -8.51 -6.07 -7.68
C ILE A 51 -8.82 -4.59 -7.90
N LEU A 52 -10.09 -4.20 -7.82
CA LEU A 52 -10.51 -2.81 -8.04
C LEU A 52 -9.86 -1.87 -7.03
N TRP A 53 -9.79 -2.28 -5.76
CA TRP A 53 -9.15 -1.51 -4.71
C TRP A 53 -7.63 -1.40 -4.91
N GLY A 54 -6.96 -2.52 -5.20
CA GLY A 54 -5.53 -2.51 -5.51
C GLY A 54 -5.21 -1.62 -6.71
N PHE A 55 -6.02 -1.69 -7.76
CA PHE A 55 -5.87 -0.84 -8.94
C PHE A 55 -6.10 0.64 -8.66
N ALA A 56 -7.11 0.99 -7.85
CA ALA A 56 -7.33 2.36 -7.41
C ALA A 56 -6.10 2.92 -6.66
N ASN A 57 -5.45 2.11 -5.83
CA ASN A 57 -4.20 2.51 -5.15
C ASN A 57 -3.05 2.74 -6.16
N LEU A 58 -2.93 1.92 -7.21
CA LEU A 58 -1.96 2.16 -8.28
C LEU A 58 -2.21 3.48 -9.02
N VAL A 59 -3.47 3.79 -9.33
CA VAL A 59 -3.84 5.06 -9.97
C VAL A 59 -3.47 6.24 -9.07
N ILE A 60 -3.80 6.18 -7.77
CA ILE A 60 -3.45 7.24 -6.82
C ILE A 60 -1.93 7.40 -6.73
N SER A 61 -1.18 6.30 -6.65
CA SER A 61 0.28 6.36 -6.65
C SER A 61 0.84 7.02 -7.91
N TYR A 62 0.35 6.63 -9.09
CA TYR A 62 0.74 7.26 -10.36
C TYR A 62 0.49 8.78 -10.35
N LEU A 63 -0.68 9.22 -9.86
CA LEU A 63 -0.98 10.65 -9.76
C LEU A 63 0.00 11.36 -8.82
N LEU A 64 0.28 10.79 -7.65
CA LEU A 64 1.17 11.38 -6.66
C LEU A 64 2.64 11.42 -7.12
N VAL A 65 3.12 10.38 -7.79
CA VAL A 65 4.51 10.27 -8.23
C VAL A 65 4.73 11.02 -9.54
N CYS A 66 3.86 10.82 -10.53
CA CYS A 66 4.12 11.27 -11.90
C CYS A 66 3.42 12.57 -12.27
N ARG A 67 2.47 13.08 -11.46
CA ARG A 67 1.65 14.26 -11.83
C ARG A 67 1.77 15.45 -10.87
N VAL A 68 2.26 15.26 -9.64
CA VAL A 68 2.41 16.37 -8.67
C VAL A 68 3.75 17.10 -8.80
N GLY A 69 4.82 16.37 -9.13
CA GLY A 69 6.16 16.93 -9.30
C GLY A 69 6.91 16.23 -10.44
N ASP A 70 8.16 16.65 -10.66
CA ASP A 70 9.07 16.02 -11.62
C ASP A 70 9.87 14.92 -10.91
N PHE A 71 9.25 13.76 -10.76
CA PHE A 71 9.90 12.63 -10.10
C PHE A 71 11.07 12.14 -10.95
N ASP A 72 12.23 12.01 -10.32
CA ASP A 72 13.47 11.62 -10.97
C ASP A 72 14.05 10.41 -10.23
N LEU A 73 14.14 9.29 -10.93
CA LEU A 73 14.70 8.04 -10.41
C LEU A 73 16.19 8.14 -10.09
N ARG A 74 16.91 9.11 -10.68
CA ARG A 74 18.32 9.36 -10.39
C ARG A 74 18.52 10.25 -9.16
N ASN A 75 17.46 10.91 -8.69
CA ASN A 75 17.50 11.73 -7.49
C ASN A 75 17.26 10.88 -6.24
N THR A 76 18.30 10.75 -5.41
CA THR A 76 18.24 9.94 -4.17
C THR A 76 17.16 10.42 -3.21
N ALA A 77 16.91 11.72 -3.08
CA ALA A 77 15.88 12.23 -2.17
C ALA A 77 14.47 11.84 -2.63
N HIS A 78 14.21 11.84 -3.95
CA HIS A 78 12.94 11.42 -4.52
C HIS A 78 12.68 9.93 -4.27
N VAL A 79 13.66 9.09 -4.61
CA VAL A 79 13.57 7.63 -4.43
C VAL A 79 13.53 7.26 -2.95
N ALA A 80 14.29 7.94 -2.09
CA ALA A 80 14.26 7.72 -0.65
C ALA A 80 12.88 8.05 -0.05
N ALA A 81 12.25 9.15 -0.47
CA ALA A 81 10.90 9.49 -0.02
C ALA A 81 9.87 8.43 -0.43
N LEU A 82 9.87 8.04 -1.71
CA LEU A 82 9.01 6.98 -2.24
C LEU A 82 9.23 5.65 -1.50
N GLY A 83 10.49 5.22 -1.39
CA GLY A 83 10.87 3.98 -0.73
C GLY A 83 10.52 3.98 0.76
N LEU A 84 10.70 5.10 1.46
CA LEU A 84 10.35 5.22 2.87
C LEU A 84 8.83 5.09 3.09
N GLY A 85 8.01 5.73 2.26
CA GLY A 85 6.56 5.59 2.33
C GLY A 85 6.10 4.15 2.07
N MET A 86 6.69 3.51 1.06
CA MET A 86 6.45 2.09 0.75
C MET A 86 6.84 1.18 1.92
N LEU A 87 8.02 1.38 2.51
CA LEU A 87 8.53 0.58 3.61
C LEU A 87 7.66 0.73 4.87
N LEU A 88 7.36 1.96 5.28
CA LEU A 88 6.60 2.22 6.50
C LEU A 88 5.17 1.68 6.40
N LEU A 89 4.48 1.91 5.27
CA LEU A 89 3.15 1.34 5.10
C LEU A 89 3.21 -0.18 4.92
N GLY A 90 4.23 -0.72 4.26
CA GLY A 90 4.44 -2.17 4.15
C GLY A 90 4.61 -2.83 5.51
N LEU A 91 5.42 -2.26 6.41
CA LEU A 91 5.58 -2.74 7.78
C LEU A 91 4.28 -2.61 8.59
N PHE A 92 3.54 -1.52 8.40
CA PHE A 92 2.22 -1.36 9.00
C PHE A 92 1.25 -2.45 8.49
N ALA A 93 1.18 -2.69 7.18
CA ALA A 93 0.31 -3.68 6.58
C ALA A 93 0.69 -5.11 7.01
N ALA A 94 1.99 -5.43 7.06
CA ALA A 94 2.49 -6.70 7.55
C ALA A 94 2.01 -6.98 8.98
N ARG A 95 2.07 -5.98 9.88
CA ARG A 95 1.52 -6.12 11.24
C ARG A 95 -0.01 -6.12 11.24
N HIS A 96 -0.66 -5.20 10.55
CA HIS A 96 -2.12 -5.08 10.59
C HIS A 96 -2.84 -6.30 10.02
N PHE A 97 -2.33 -6.87 8.92
CA PHE A 97 -2.87 -8.09 8.33
C PHE A 97 -2.27 -9.35 8.97
N GLY A 98 -1.02 -9.30 9.45
CA GLY A 98 -0.35 -10.43 10.10
C GLY A 98 -1.10 -10.99 11.30
N ARG A 99 -1.89 -10.17 12.01
CA ARG A 99 -2.74 -10.65 13.12
C ARG A 99 -3.85 -11.59 12.68
N PHE A 100 -4.22 -11.56 11.39
CA PHE A 100 -5.21 -12.45 10.78
C PHE A 100 -4.58 -13.62 10.03
N HIS A 101 -3.32 -13.47 9.59
CA HIS A 101 -2.60 -14.44 8.76
C HIS A 101 -1.46 -15.17 9.50
N GLY A 102 -1.36 -15.02 10.83
CA GLY A 102 -0.39 -15.71 11.69
C GLY A 102 0.99 -15.06 11.81
N GLY A 103 1.21 -13.88 11.20
CA GLY A 103 2.52 -13.21 11.15
C GLY A 103 2.96 -12.45 12.40
N ASN A 104 2.09 -12.25 13.41
CA ASN A 104 2.42 -11.53 14.65
C ASN A 104 2.27 -12.39 15.91
N LEU A 105 2.44 -13.71 15.82
CA LEU A 105 2.39 -14.56 16.99
C LEU A 105 3.53 -14.16 17.95
N PRO A 106 3.26 -13.83 19.22
CA PRO A 106 4.29 -13.92 20.24
C PRO A 106 4.74 -15.37 20.34
N GLU A 107 6.04 -15.62 20.52
CA GLU A 107 6.51 -16.96 20.92
C GLU A 107 5.71 -17.40 22.15
N ARG A 108 5.09 -18.58 22.07
CA ARG A 108 4.42 -19.19 23.22
C ARG A 108 5.50 -19.57 24.24
N PRO A 109 5.39 -19.16 25.52
CA PRO A 109 5.80 -20.03 26.62
C PRO A 109 4.84 -21.22 26.74
#